data_AF-A0A9D2PPQ4-F1
#
_entry.id   AF-A0A9D2PPQ4-F1
#
_cell.length_a   1.000
_cell.length_b   1.000
_cell.length_c   1.000
_cell.angle_alpha   90.00
_cell.angle_beta   90.00
_cell.angle_gamma   90.00
#
_symmetry.space_group_name_H-M   'P 1'
#
loop_
_entity.id
_entity.type
_entity.pdbx_description
1 polymer ?
#
loop_
_entity_poly.entity_id
_entity_poly.type
_entity_poly.pdbx_seq_one_letter_code
_entity_poly.pdbx_strand_id
1 'polypeptide(L)'
;MKKKKIAALGLVFLSVCIAGLIGNFDKVKSAQPVDEMAFFEQWGAVLKDDSDDIKTEPYALPNPDENTIIVPKSEVDQAIEFYKLQDITDAEAKIKAEEYTKKRNALYHEAVLNGFDVTDSELNDFLENQKQFLAETENSAQANAMIDGFGDEDAYWEYEWYVYKKNLPIMKYREFLQEQYYQENNISADEKMEGDTLILGGNFDDYYEEYQQSLLNKYTFEIQ
;
A
#
# COMPACT_ATOMS: atom_id res chain seq x y z
N MET A 1 -15.70 30.07 -21.41
CA MET A 1 -15.49 28.61 -21.24
C MET A 1 -14.36 28.42 -20.23
N LYS A 2 -14.70 28.06 -18.99
CA LYS A 2 -13.71 27.87 -17.92
C LYS A 2 -13.11 26.47 -18.10
N LYS A 3 -11.81 26.38 -18.36
CA LYS A 3 -11.04 25.13 -18.30
C LYS A 3 -11.20 24.58 -16.89
N LYS A 4 -11.96 23.50 -16.71
CA LYS A 4 -11.92 22.73 -15.47
C LYS A 4 -10.53 22.13 -15.41
N LYS A 5 -9.68 22.68 -14.54
CA LYS A 5 -8.44 22.03 -14.14
C LYS A 5 -8.89 20.75 -13.45
N ILE A 6 -8.63 19.63 -14.11
CA ILE A 6 -8.81 18.31 -13.53
C ILE A 6 -7.77 18.26 -12.42
N ALA A 7 -8.23 18.32 -11.18
CA ALA A 7 -7.43 17.92 -10.04
C ALA A 7 -7.18 16.42 -10.25
N ALA A 8 -6.00 16.09 -10.77
CA ALA A 8 -5.48 14.74 -10.68
C ALA A 8 -5.39 14.44 -9.17
N LEU A 9 -6.37 13.71 -8.66
CA LEU A 9 -6.38 13.17 -7.31
C LEU A 9 -5.21 12.19 -7.23
N GLY A 10 -4.04 12.71 -6.88
CA GLY A 10 -2.89 11.93 -6.46
C GLY A 10 -3.27 11.19 -5.18
N LEU A 11 -3.79 9.99 -5.37
CA LEU A 11 -3.94 8.94 -4.36
C LEU A 11 -2.53 8.44 -4.03
N VAL A 12 -1.82 9.17 -3.17
CA VAL A 12 -0.62 8.66 -2.50
C VAL A 12 -0.83 8.82 -1.00
N PHE A 13 -1.62 7.93 -0.40
CA PHE A 13 -1.74 7.82 1.06
C PHE A 13 -0.71 6.82 1.56
N LEU A 14 0.32 7.36 2.19
CA LEU A 14 1.62 6.72 2.42
C LEU A 14 1.60 5.39 3.21
N SER A 15 0.58 5.09 4.00
CA SER A 15 0.45 3.79 4.70
C SER A 15 -0.83 3.01 4.37
N VAL A 16 -1.79 3.63 3.66
CA VAL A 16 -3.13 3.08 3.38
C VAL A 16 -3.34 2.71 1.91
N CYS A 17 -2.58 3.28 0.96
CA CYS A 17 -2.82 3.05 -0.48
C CYS A 17 -2.48 1.65 -1.00
N ILE A 18 -1.96 0.74 -0.16
CA ILE A 18 -1.91 -0.67 -0.57
C ILE A 18 -3.34 -1.25 -0.68
N ALA A 19 -4.38 -0.68 -0.05
CA ALA A 19 -5.75 -1.06 -0.35
C ALA A 19 -6.16 -0.72 -1.82
N GLY A 20 -5.56 0.29 -2.44
CA GLY A 20 -5.74 0.55 -3.88
C GLY A 20 -4.94 -0.41 -4.78
N LEU A 21 -3.83 -0.96 -4.27
CA LEU A 21 -2.92 -1.86 -5.03
C LEU A 21 -3.21 -3.36 -4.80
N ILE A 22 -3.86 -3.75 -3.70
CA ILE A 22 -4.09 -5.15 -3.29
C ILE A 22 -5.59 -5.51 -3.16
N GLY A 23 -6.49 -4.54 -3.37
CA GLY A 23 -7.90 -4.85 -3.60
C GLY A 23 -8.87 -3.68 -3.41
N ASN A 24 -9.59 -3.32 -4.49
CA ASN A 24 -10.83 -2.53 -4.54
C ASN A 24 -11.31 -1.90 -3.20
N PHE A 25 -10.70 -0.80 -2.78
CA PHE A 25 -11.17 0.06 -1.67
C PHE A 25 -12.66 0.44 -1.85
N ASP A 26 -13.12 0.55 -3.10
CA ASP A 26 -14.49 0.90 -3.48
C ASP A 26 -15.58 -0.13 -3.13
N LYS A 27 -15.22 -1.36 -2.69
CA LYS A 27 -16.22 -2.42 -2.45
C LYS A 27 -16.64 -2.59 -0.99
N VAL A 28 -15.98 -1.93 -0.03
CA VAL A 28 -16.45 -1.94 1.36
C VAL A 28 -17.52 -0.86 1.53
N LYS A 29 -18.79 -1.25 1.33
CA LYS A 29 -19.92 -0.40 1.69
C LYS A 29 -19.98 -0.28 3.22
N SER A 30 -19.46 0.81 3.78
CA SER A 30 -19.79 1.18 5.15
C SER A 30 -21.30 1.44 5.24
N ALA A 31 -21.94 0.99 6.32
CA ALA A 31 -23.36 1.22 6.55
C ALA A 31 -23.67 2.67 6.95
N GLN A 32 -22.65 3.44 7.33
CA GLN A 32 -22.74 4.84 7.76
C GLN A 32 -21.65 5.70 7.09
N PRO A 33 -21.89 7.02 6.90
CA PRO A 33 -20.83 7.93 6.49
C PRO A 33 -19.75 7.95 7.58
N VAL A 34 -18.56 7.42 7.25
CA VAL A 34 -17.38 7.55 8.11
C VAL A 34 -16.99 9.02 8.11
N ASP A 35 -16.79 9.61 9.30
CA ASP A 35 -16.12 10.91 9.39
C ASP A 35 -14.68 10.71 8.93
N GLU A 36 -14.42 11.13 7.70
CA GLU A 36 -13.17 10.86 6.99
C GLU A 36 -11.96 11.42 7.76
N MET A 37 -12.07 12.61 8.37
CA MET A 37 -10.96 13.19 9.16
C MET A 37 -10.73 12.40 10.45
N ALA A 38 -11.81 12.04 11.15
CA ALA A 38 -11.71 11.24 12.37
C ALA A 38 -11.16 9.83 12.09
N PHE A 39 -11.40 9.27 10.91
CA PHE A 39 -10.80 8.01 10.48
C PHE A 39 -9.28 8.15 10.35
N PHE A 40 -8.81 9.18 9.63
CA PHE A 40 -7.36 9.40 9.44
C PHE A 40 -6.65 9.69 10.76
N GLU A 41 -7.26 10.47 11.65
CA GLU A 41 -6.73 10.73 12.99
C GLU A 41 -6.63 9.45 13.83
N GLN A 42 -7.69 8.64 13.87
CA GLN A 42 -7.66 7.34 14.56
C GLN A 42 -6.63 6.39 13.96
N TRP A 43 -6.50 6.39 12.63
CA TRP A 43 -5.50 5.58 11.95
C TRP A 43 -4.08 6.03 12.31
N GLY A 44 -3.82 7.34 12.35
CA GLY A 44 -2.54 7.89 12.82
C GLY A 44 -2.17 7.38 14.22
N ALA A 45 -3.15 7.31 15.12
CA ALA A 45 -2.92 6.76 16.46
C ALA A 45 -2.58 5.26 16.44
N VAL A 46 -3.23 4.46 15.59
CA VAL A 46 -2.89 3.04 15.40
C VAL A 46 -1.46 2.88 14.86
N LEU A 47 -1.08 3.67 13.85
CA LEU A 47 0.28 3.67 13.31
C LEU A 47 1.32 4.00 14.38
N LYS A 48 0.98 4.90 15.30
CA LYS A 48 1.87 5.27 16.42
C LYS A 48 2.10 4.09 17.35
N ASP A 49 1.07 3.33 17.67
CA ASP A 49 1.16 2.16 18.56
C ASP A 49 2.07 1.06 17.96
N ASP A 50 2.04 0.88 16.64
CA ASP A 50 2.85 -0.12 15.92
C ASP A 50 4.25 0.38 15.53
N SER A 51 4.57 1.64 15.81
CA SER A 51 5.77 2.31 15.29
C SER A 51 7.09 1.74 15.81
N ASP A 52 7.10 1.09 16.98
CA ASP A 52 8.29 0.43 17.51
C ASP A 52 8.47 -0.98 16.93
N ASP A 53 7.36 -1.69 16.68
CA ASP A 53 7.39 -3.05 16.15
C ASP A 53 8.04 -3.08 14.76
N ILE A 54 7.61 -2.18 13.86
CA ILE A 54 8.14 -2.12 12.48
C ILE A 54 9.65 -1.85 12.41
N LYS A 55 10.22 -1.17 13.40
CA LYS A 55 11.67 -0.89 13.47
C LYS A 55 12.49 -2.16 13.75
N THR A 56 11.84 -3.14 14.37
CA THR A 56 12.45 -4.40 14.81
C THR A 56 12.02 -5.59 13.95
N GLU A 57 11.07 -5.38 13.03
CA GLU A 57 10.60 -6.42 12.12
C GLU A 57 11.77 -7.00 11.32
N PRO A 58 11.94 -8.33 11.35
CA PRO A 58 12.93 -8.97 10.51
C PRO A 58 12.44 -8.89 9.06
N TYR A 59 12.98 -7.96 8.27
CA TYR A 59 12.92 -8.01 6.81
C TYR A 59 13.82 -9.16 6.34
N ALA A 60 13.37 -10.39 6.56
CA ALA A 60 14.10 -11.57 6.12
C ALA A 60 14.29 -11.47 4.61
N LEU A 61 15.54 -11.53 4.15
CA LEU A 61 15.82 -11.63 2.73
C LEU A 61 15.20 -12.93 2.23
N PRO A 62 14.34 -12.88 1.20
CA PRO A 62 13.79 -14.06 0.55
C PRO A 62 14.88 -15.07 0.19
N ASN A 63 14.73 -16.30 0.68
CA ASN A 63 15.52 -17.43 0.21
C ASN A 63 14.76 -18.09 -0.95
N PRO A 64 15.32 -18.14 -2.18
CA PRO A 64 14.66 -18.75 -3.34
C PRO A 64 14.28 -20.23 -3.14
N ASP A 65 14.98 -20.93 -2.24
CA ASP A 65 14.74 -22.34 -1.93
C ASP A 65 13.69 -22.54 -0.82
N GLU A 66 13.27 -21.47 -0.14
CA GLU A 66 12.23 -21.51 0.89
C GLU A 66 10.87 -21.12 0.32
N ASN A 67 9.93 -22.07 0.35
CA ASN A 67 8.56 -21.83 -0.08
C ASN A 67 7.67 -21.25 1.04
N THR A 68 8.24 -20.96 2.22
CA THR A 68 7.51 -20.44 3.37
C THR A 68 7.86 -18.98 3.58
N ILE A 69 6.84 -18.12 3.61
CA ILE A 69 6.95 -16.70 3.89
C ILE A 69 6.50 -16.45 5.33
N ILE A 70 7.40 -15.87 6.13
CA ILE A 70 7.06 -15.40 7.48
C ILE A 70 6.36 -14.05 7.35
N VAL A 71 5.16 -13.96 7.92
CA VAL A 71 4.37 -12.73 8.01
C VAL A 71 4.45 -12.26 9.46
N PRO A 72 5.02 -11.06 9.73
CA PRO A 72 5.06 -10.54 11.09
C PRO A 72 3.64 -10.39 11.65
N LYS A 73 3.44 -10.84 12.88
CA LYS A 73 2.16 -10.73 13.57
C LYS A 73 1.74 -9.27 13.77
N SER A 74 2.71 -8.37 13.99
CA SER A 74 2.51 -6.91 14.05
C SER A 74 1.81 -6.38 12.80
N GLU A 75 2.24 -6.79 11.59
CA GLU A 75 1.59 -6.38 10.34
C GLU A 75 0.14 -6.87 10.25
N VAL A 76 -0.15 -8.06 10.76
CA VAL A 76 -1.52 -8.61 10.78
C VAL A 76 -2.38 -7.85 11.77
N ASP A 77 -1.88 -7.58 12.96
CA ASP A 77 -2.61 -6.88 14.02
C ASP A 77 -2.90 -5.42 13.61
N GLN A 78 -1.91 -4.72 13.03
CA GLN A 78 -2.09 -3.39 12.44
C GLN A 78 -3.20 -3.38 11.36
N ALA A 79 -3.17 -4.36 10.45
CA ALA A 79 -4.17 -4.46 9.39
C ALA A 79 -5.57 -4.81 9.92
N ILE A 80 -5.67 -5.55 11.03
CA ILE A 80 -6.96 -5.81 11.70
C ILE A 80 -7.56 -4.50 12.20
N GLU A 81 -6.77 -3.65 12.87
CA GLU A 81 -7.24 -2.37 13.39
C GLU A 81 -7.66 -1.44 12.24
N PHE A 82 -6.89 -1.39 11.14
CA PHE A 82 -7.28 -0.67 9.93
C PHE A 82 -8.67 -1.07 9.42
N TYR A 83 -8.96 -2.37 9.35
CA TYR A 83 -10.24 -2.85 8.86
C TYR A 83 -11.37 -2.60 9.87
N LYS A 84 -11.12 -2.71 11.19
CA LYS A 84 -12.11 -2.39 12.23
C LYS A 84 -12.55 -0.93 12.20
N LEU A 85 -11.66 0.01 11.87
CA LEU A 85 -11.99 1.42 11.70
C LEU A 85 -13.02 1.69 10.58
N GLN A 86 -13.31 0.69 9.73
CA GLN A 86 -14.31 0.77 8.66
C GLN A 86 -15.67 0.17 9.06
N ASP A 87 -15.93 -0.01 10.35
CA ASP A 87 -17.17 -0.57 10.90
C ASP A 87 -17.53 -1.99 10.38
N ILE A 88 -16.52 -2.79 10.00
CA ILE A 88 -16.72 -4.21 9.70
C ILE A 88 -16.49 -5.08 10.94
N THR A 89 -17.00 -6.31 10.93
CA THR A 89 -16.89 -7.19 12.11
C THR A 89 -15.45 -7.65 12.36
N ASP A 90 -15.09 -7.95 13.60
CA ASP A 90 -13.77 -8.50 13.96
C ASP A 90 -13.39 -9.73 13.13
N ALA A 91 -14.37 -10.60 12.87
CA ALA A 91 -14.15 -11.81 12.06
C ALA A 91 -13.82 -11.48 10.60
N GLU A 92 -14.53 -10.50 10.00
CA GLU A 92 -14.25 -10.04 8.64
C GLU A 92 -12.94 -9.26 8.55
N ALA A 93 -12.66 -8.41 9.54
CA ALA A 93 -11.39 -7.67 9.65
C ALA A 93 -10.20 -8.61 9.68
N LYS A 94 -10.26 -9.68 10.49
CA LYS A 94 -9.22 -10.69 10.55
C LYS A 94 -8.97 -11.39 9.21
N ILE A 95 -10.03 -11.80 8.50
CA ILE A 95 -9.90 -12.46 7.19
C ILE A 95 -9.22 -11.53 6.19
N LYS A 96 -9.66 -10.27 6.11
CA LYS A 96 -9.10 -9.29 5.18
C LYS A 96 -7.66 -8.93 5.53
N ALA A 97 -7.35 -8.74 6.81
CA ALA A 97 -6.00 -8.43 7.30
C ALA A 97 -5.01 -9.55 6.98
N GLU A 98 -5.39 -10.81 7.23
CA GLU A 98 -4.54 -11.95 6.89
C GLU A 98 -4.32 -12.08 5.38
N GLU A 99 -5.36 -11.90 4.55
CA GLU A 99 -5.20 -11.94 3.09
C GLU A 99 -4.29 -10.82 2.60
N TYR A 100 -4.53 -9.59 3.04
CA TYR A 100 -3.76 -8.40 2.70
C TYR A 100 -2.27 -8.55 3.03
N THR A 101 -1.96 -8.95 4.27
CA THR A 101 -0.57 -9.10 4.74
C THR A 101 0.16 -10.23 4.02
N LYS A 102 -0.52 -11.35 3.73
CA LYS A 102 0.06 -12.44 2.93
C LYS A 102 0.36 -11.98 1.50
N LYS A 103 -0.56 -11.28 0.85
CA LYS A 103 -0.32 -10.71 -0.50
C LYS A 103 0.84 -9.74 -0.50
N ARG A 104 0.89 -8.80 0.46
CA ARG A 104 1.97 -7.82 0.59
C ARG A 104 3.34 -8.48 0.78
N ASN A 105 3.43 -9.46 1.68
CA ASN A 105 4.70 -10.15 1.92
C ASN A 105 5.11 -11.05 0.75
N ALA A 106 4.15 -11.66 0.05
CA ALA A 106 4.44 -12.41 -1.17
C ALA A 106 4.94 -11.52 -2.31
N LEU A 107 4.34 -10.33 -2.49
CA LEU A 107 4.80 -9.35 -3.47
C LEU A 107 6.20 -8.84 -3.15
N TYR A 108 6.50 -8.57 -1.87
CA TYR A 108 7.86 -8.21 -1.47
C TYR A 108 8.84 -9.34 -1.74
N HIS A 109 8.45 -10.58 -1.42
CA HIS A 109 9.26 -11.75 -1.67
C HIS A 109 9.60 -11.88 -3.17
N GLU A 110 8.61 -11.74 -4.06
CA GLU A 110 8.81 -11.73 -5.51
C GLU A 110 9.66 -10.56 -5.97
N ALA A 111 9.45 -9.35 -5.44
CA ALA A 111 10.23 -8.17 -5.78
C ALA A 111 11.72 -8.43 -5.54
N VAL A 112 12.11 -8.90 -4.36
CA VAL A 112 13.52 -9.16 -4.03
C VAL A 112 14.07 -10.32 -4.87
N LEU A 113 13.31 -11.40 -5.09
CA LEU A 113 13.75 -12.50 -5.97
C LEU A 113 14.02 -12.05 -7.41
N ASN A 114 13.26 -11.05 -7.89
CA ASN A 114 13.45 -10.45 -9.21
C ASN A 114 14.46 -9.28 -9.21
N GLY A 115 15.19 -9.08 -8.12
CA GLY A 115 16.26 -8.07 -8.00
C GLY A 115 15.78 -6.65 -7.78
N PHE A 116 14.52 -6.45 -7.38
CA PHE A 116 14.01 -5.15 -6.96
C PHE A 116 14.31 -4.93 -5.48
N ASP A 117 15.03 -3.86 -5.20
CA ASP A 117 15.41 -3.43 -3.85
C ASP A 117 15.38 -1.89 -3.76
N VAL A 118 15.62 -1.38 -2.55
CA VAL A 118 15.68 0.05 -2.26
C VAL A 118 16.90 0.37 -1.40
N THR A 119 17.67 1.37 -1.83
CA THR A 119 18.74 1.94 -1.01
C THR A 119 18.19 3.01 -0.06
N ASP A 120 18.88 3.23 1.06
CA ASP A 120 18.53 4.31 2.00
C ASP A 120 18.45 5.69 1.32
N SER A 121 19.27 5.94 0.29
CA SER A 121 19.23 7.20 -0.48
C SER A 121 17.95 7.31 -1.32
N GLU A 122 17.59 6.27 -2.08
CA GLU A 122 16.36 6.27 -2.88
C GLU A 122 15.13 6.43 -1.98
N LEU A 123 15.16 5.80 -0.81
CA LEU A 123 14.10 5.90 0.18
C LEU A 123 13.96 7.32 0.73
N ASN A 124 15.07 7.96 1.11
CA ASN A 124 15.05 9.34 1.59
C ASN A 124 14.57 10.31 0.49
N ASP A 125 15.07 10.16 -0.73
CA ASP A 125 14.66 10.98 -1.87
C ASP A 125 13.17 10.81 -2.17
N PHE A 126 12.66 9.58 -2.09
CA PHE A 126 11.23 9.29 -2.24
C PHE A 126 10.40 10.00 -1.16
N LEU A 127 10.76 9.89 0.12
CA LEU A 127 10.01 10.51 1.21
C LEU A 127 10.06 12.05 1.18
N GLU A 128 11.17 12.65 0.79
CA GLU A 128 11.25 14.12 0.64
C GLU A 128 10.35 14.61 -0.50
N ASN A 129 10.30 13.90 -1.62
CA ASN A 129 9.36 14.20 -2.70
C ASN A 129 7.90 14.05 -2.22
N GLN A 130 7.61 13.04 -1.40
CA GLN A 130 6.29 12.84 -0.80
C GLN A 130 5.90 13.98 0.14
N LYS A 131 6.79 14.41 1.03
CA LYS A 131 6.58 15.58 1.91
C LYS A 131 6.26 16.84 1.09
N GLN A 132 7.03 17.09 0.04
CA GLN A 132 6.81 18.24 -0.84
C GLN A 132 5.43 18.15 -1.53
N PHE A 133 5.08 16.97 -2.05
CA PHE A 133 3.79 16.76 -2.69
C PHE A 133 2.61 16.99 -1.73
N LEU A 134 2.71 16.51 -0.48
CA LEU A 134 1.69 16.75 0.53
C LEU A 134 1.54 18.25 0.85
N ALA A 135 2.64 19.00 0.91
CA ALA A 135 2.61 20.44 1.15
C ALA A 135 1.93 21.23 0.02
N GLU A 136 1.90 20.69 -1.21
CA GLU A 136 1.40 21.37 -2.41
C GLU A 136 -0.05 21.01 -2.78
N THR A 137 -0.65 19.98 -2.16
CA THR A 137 -1.95 19.40 -2.61
C THR A 137 -3.13 19.69 -1.67
N GLU A 138 -4.34 19.66 -2.25
CA GLU A 138 -5.61 19.78 -1.49
C GLU A 138 -5.86 18.57 -0.56
N ASN A 139 -5.19 17.43 -0.80
CA ASN A 139 -5.24 16.23 0.04
C ASN A 139 -4.44 16.36 1.35
N SER A 140 -3.76 17.49 1.55
CA SER A 140 -3.03 17.81 2.79
C SER A 140 -3.89 17.64 4.05
N ALA A 141 -5.20 17.88 4.00
CA ALA A 141 -6.06 17.74 5.19
C ALA A 141 -6.11 16.31 5.76
N GLN A 142 -6.19 15.29 4.91
CA GLN A 142 -6.25 13.88 5.33
C GLN A 142 -4.91 13.39 5.85
N ALA A 143 -3.83 13.74 5.13
CA ALA A 143 -2.47 13.42 5.57
C ALA A 143 -2.13 14.13 6.89
N ASN A 144 -2.51 15.41 7.03
CA ASN A 144 -2.32 16.15 8.27
C ASN A 144 -3.14 15.54 9.41
N ALA A 145 -4.39 15.12 9.19
CA ALA A 145 -5.16 14.43 10.22
C ALA A 145 -4.48 13.12 10.68
N MET A 146 -3.88 12.36 9.75
CA MET A 146 -3.11 11.17 10.09
C MET A 146 -1.82 11.50 10.88
N ILE A 147 -1.07 12.53 10.46
CA ILE A 147 0.13 12.99 11.16
C ILE A 147 -0.22 13.52 12.56
N ASP A 148 -1.30 14.30 12.68
CA ASP A 148 -1.82 14.83 13.94
C ASP A 148 -2.24 13.69 14.87
N GLY A 149 -2.92 12.67 14.34
CA GLY A 149 -3.30 11.46 15.08
C GLY A 149 -2.10 10.63 15.53
N PHE A 150 -1.03 10.59 14.74
CA PHE A 150 0.24 9.98 15.12
C PHE A 150 0.93 10.74 16.27
N GLY A 151 0.73 12.06 16.32
CA GLY A 151 1.10 12.94 17.43
C GLY A 151 2.52 13.52 17.37
N ASP A 152 3.35 13.08 16.43
CA ASP A 152 4.69 13.63 16.18
C ASP A 152 5.08 13.43 14.71
N GLU A 153 5.28 14.53 13.98
CA GLU A 153 5.54 14.49 12.53
C GLU A 153 6.89 13.84 12.20
N ASP A 154 7.95 14.13 12.95
CA ASP A 154 9.27 13.56 12.70
C ASP A 154 9.25 12.03 12.92
N ALA A 155 8.59 11.57 13.98
CA ALA A 155 8.40 10.15 14.26
C ALA A 155 7.45 9.47 13.26
N TYR A 156 6.46 10.18 12.72
CA TYR A 156 5.61 9.68 11.63
C TYR A 156 6.46 9.42 10.38
N TRP A 157 7.30 10.38 9.98
CA TRP A 157 8.17 10.20 8.82
C TRP A 157 9.26 9.14 9.04
N GLU A 158 9.74 8.97 10.27
CA GLU A 158 10.60 7.84 10.63
C GLU A 158 9.85 6.50 10.47
N TYR A 159 8.60 6.41 10.94
CA TYR A 159 7.76 5.23 10.75
C TYR A 159 7.57 4.92 9.26
N GLU A 160 7.20 5.91 8.45
CA GLU A 160 7.04 5.76 7.00
C GLU A 160 8.35 5.29 6.34
N TRP A 161 9.51 5.74 6.82
CA TRP A 161 10.80 5.26 6.32
C TRP A 161 10.94 3.73 6.47
N TYR A 162 10.55 3.15 7.60
CA TYR A 162 10.54 1.69 7.77
C TYR A 162 9.47 0.99 6.91
N VAL A 163 8.28 1.57 6.79
CA VAL A 163 7.21 1.07 5.91
C VAL A 163 7.70 0.94 4.46
N TYR A 164 8.40 1.97 3.97
CA TYR A 164 8.81 2.05 2.57
C TYR A 164 10.03 1.20 2.21
N LYS A 165 10.76 0.65 3.19
CA LYS A 165 11.74 -0.42 2.92
C LYS A 165 11.12 -1.62 2.21
N LYS A 166 9.89 -1.97 2.57
CA LYS A 166 9.15 -3.06 1.92
C LYS A 166 8.31 -2.55 0.75
N ASN A 167 7.68 -1.40 0.89
CA ASN A 167 6.73 -0.91 -0.13
C ASN A 167 7.42 -0.45 -1.41
N LEU A 168 8.57 0.22 -1.34
CA LEU A 168 9.21 0.77 -2.55
C LEU A 168 9.69 -0.34 -3.52
N PRO A 169 10.30 -1.46 -3.06
CA PRO A 169 10.54 -2.62 -3.92
C PRO A 169 9.27 -3.21 -4.54
N ILE A 170 8.17 -3.31 -3.78
CA ILE A 170 6.87 -3.78 -4.30
C ILE A 170 6.37 -2.84 -5.40
N MET A 171 6.47 -1.52 -5.21
CA MET A 171 6.05 -0.52 -6.20
C MET A 171 6.84 -0.66 -7.50
N LYS A 172 8.17 -0.73 -7.40
CA LYS A 172 9.07 -0.97 -8.54
C LYS A 172 8.71 -2.28 -9.27
N TYR A 173 8.39 -3.33 -8.52
CA TYR A 173 7.99 -4.61 -9.10
C TYR A 173 6.63 -4.57 -9.79
N ARG A 174 5.65 -3.86 -9.22
CA ARG A 174 4.34 -3.65 -9.87
C ARG A 174 4.49 -2.87 -11.17
N GLU A 175 5.30 -1.80 -11.18
CA GLU A 175 5.59 -1.03 -12.39
C GLU A 175 6.20 -1.93 -13.48
N PHE A 176 7.15 -2.79 -13.10
CA PHE A 176 7.72 -3.79 -14.00
C PHE A 176 6.64 -4.74 -14.56
N LEU A 177 5.78 -5.31 -13.70
CA LEU A 177 4.69 -6.20 -14.14
C LEU A 177 3.72 -5.47 -15.07
N GLN A 178 3.43 -4.20 -14.82
CA GLN A 178 2.57 -3.36 -15.65
C GLN A 178 3.17 -3.15 -17.03
N GLU A 179 4.47 -2.85 -17.10
CA GLU A 179 5.20 -2.72 -18.35
C GLU A 179 5.21 -4.04 -19.14
N GLN A 180 5.47 -5.17 -18.48
CA GLN A 180 5.40 -6.49 -19.11
C GLN A 180 4.01 -6.78 -19.66
N TYR A 181 2.96 -6.56 -18.86
CA TYR A 181 1.58 -6.75 -19.28
C TYR A 181 1.24 -5.91 -20.52
N TYR A 182 1.65 -4.63 -20.55
CA TYR A 182 1.43 -3.77 -21.70
C TYR A 182 2.18 -4.21 -22.95
N GLN A 183 3.41 -4.70 -22.80
CA GLN A 183 4.19 -5.24 -23.92
C GLN A 183 3.55 -6.51 -24.48
N GLU A 184 3.15 -7.45 -23.62
CA GLU A 184 2.55 -8.72 -24.03
C GLU A 184 1.18 -8.55 -24.69
N ASN A 185 0.38 -7.58 -24.23
CA ASN A 185 -0.95 -7.30 -24.76
C ASN A 185 -0.96 -6.27 -25.90
N ASN A 186 0.21 -5.81 -26.37
CA ASN A 186 0.36 -4.80 -27.42
C ASN A 186 -0.43 -3.49 -27.14
N ILE A 187 -0.50 -3.07 -25.88
CA ILE A 187 -1.20 -1.85 -25.47
C ILE A 187 -0.37 -0.64 -25.89
N SER A 188 -0.94 0.24 -26.71
CA SER A 188 -0.27 1.40 -27.27
C SER A 188 -0.04 2.51 -26.23
N ALA A 189 0.88 3.45 -26.51
CA ALA A 189 1.14 4.58 -25.63
C ALA A 189 -0.09 5.50 -25.45
N ASP A 190 -0.93 5.62 -26.48
CA ASP A 190 -2.16 6.40 -26.43
C ASP A 190 -3.20 5.73 -25.49
N GLU A 191 -3.29 4.39 -25.51
CA GLU A 191 -4.16 3.61 -24.60
C GLU A 191 -3.66 3.63 -23.15
N LYS A 192 -2.33 3.71 -22.93
CA LYS A 192 -1.76 3.92 -21.58
C LYS A 192 -2.21 5.26 -20.97
N MET A 193 -2.16 6.34 -21.76
CA MET A 193 -2.53 7.68 -21.28
C MET A 193 -4.02 7.85 -20.98
N GLU A 194 -4.91 7.18 -21.74
CA GLU A 194 -6.35 7.15 -21.42
C GLU A 194 -6.64 6.34 -20.14
N GLY A 195 -5.91 5.25 -19.89
CA GLY A 195 -6.01 4.45 -18.66
C GLY A 195 -5.43 5.10 -17.40
N ASP A 196 -4.40 5.94 -17.52
CA ASP A 196 -3.81 6.68 -16.38
C ASP A 196 -4.71 7.85 -15.91
N THR A 197 -5.67 8.29 -16.72
CA THR A 197 -6.54 9.46 -16.41
C THR A 197 -7.92 9.08 -15.90
N LEU A 198 -8.32 7.82 -16.01
CA LEU A 198 -9.52 7.26 -15.39
C LEU A 198 -9.17 5.89 -14.81
N ILE A 199 -9.42 5.71 -13.50
CA ILE A 199 -9.86 4.42 -12.96
C ILE A 199 -10.99 3.98 -13.88
N LEU A 200 -10.70 3.14 -14.89
CA LEU A 200 -11.59 2.34 -15.74
C LEU A 200 -10.87 1.93 -17.05
N GLY A 201 -10.46 0.66 -17.14
CA GLY A 201 -10.73 -0.11 -18.37
C GLY A 201 -9.59 -0.48 -19.31
N GLY A 202 -8.48 -1.03 -18.79
CA GLY A 202 -7.51 -1.82 -19.56
C GLY A 202 -6.70 -2.70 -18.60
N ASN A 203 -6.96 -4.00 -18.57
CA ASN A 203 -7.13 -4.79 -17.34
C ASN A 203 -5.87 -5.20 -16.54
N PHE A 204 -4.91 -4.30 -16.34
CA PHE A 204 -3.76 -4.57 -15.49
C PHE A 204 -4.16 -4.82 -14.04
N ASP A 205 -5.15 -4.11 -13.50
CA ASP A 205 -5.55 -4.29 -12.11
C ASP A 205 -6.21 -5.67 -11.84
N ASP A 206 -7.06 -6.19 -12.74
CA ASP A 206 -7.55 -7.57 -12.56
C ASP A 206 -6.43 -8.59 -12.79
N TYR A 207 -5.53 -8.37 -13.75
CA TYR A 207 -4.34 -9.21 -13.92
C TYR A 207 -3.49 -9.23 -12.65
N TYR A 208 -3.30 -8.07 -12.03
CA TYR A 208 -2.48 -7.91 -10.84
C TYR A 208 -3.14 -8.56 -9.62
N GLU A 209 -4.47 -8.46 -9.48
CA GLU A 209 -5.24 -9.19 -8.48
C GLU A 209 -5.12 -10.71 -8.68
N GLU A 210 -5.32 -11.21 -9.91
CA GLU A 210 -5.14 -12.63 -10.24
C GLU A 210 -3.71 -13.11 -9.94
N TYR A 211 -2.71 -12.28 -10.25
CA TYR A 211 -1.31 -12.54 -9.95
C TYR A 211 -1.09 -12.65 -8.43
N GLN A 212 -1.59 -11.70 -7.63
CA GLN A 212 -1.51 -11.76 -6.17
C GLN A 212 -2.19 -13.00 -5.60
N GLN A 213 -3.36 -13.38 -6.12
CA GLN A 213 -4.04 -14.62 -5.73
C GLN A 213 -3.21 -15.85 -6.10
N SER A 214 -2.51 -15.84 -7.23
CA SER A 214 -1.60 -16.92 -7.61
C SER A 214 -0.44 -17.07 -6.61
N LEU A 215 0.06 -15.96 -6.05
CA LEU A 215 1.11 -15.99 -5.04
C LEU A 215 0.64 -16.64 -3.73
N LEU A 216 -0.62 -16.43 -3.34
CA LEU A 216 -1.20 -17.10 -2.18
C LEU A 216 -1.26 -18.63 -2.33
N ASN A 217 -1.33 -19.12 -3.57
CA ASN A 217 -1.29 -20.55 -3.88
C ASN A 217 0.15 -21.08 -4.06
N LYS A 218 1.09 -20.21 -4.45
CA LYS A 218 2.50 -20.56 -4.64
C LYS A 218 3.20 -20.80 -3.31
N TYR A 219 2.99 -19.91 -2.34
CA TYR A 219 3.71 -19.89 -1.08
C TYR A 219 2.91 -20.44 0.09
N THR A 220 3.61 -20.98 1.09
CA THR A 220 3.06 -21.23 2.43
C THR A 220 3.34 -20.04 3.32
N PHE A 221 2.47 -19.74 4.28
CA PHE A 221 2.61 -18.58 5.16
C PHE A 221 2.58 -19.00 6.62
N GLU A 222 3.50 -18.44 7.41
CA GLU A 222 3.50 -18.56 8.87
C GLU A 222 3.43 -17.17 9.50
N ILE A 223 2.41 -16.94 10.34
CA ILE A 223 2.27 -15.70 11.09
C ILE A 223 3.05 -15.85 12.40
N GLN A 224 4.03 -14.98 12.65
CA GLN A 224 4.92 -15.05 13.82
C GLN A 224 5.06 -13.70 14.53
#